data_AF-A0A1Y1XQU2-F1
#
_entry.id   AF-A0A1Y1XQU2-F1
#
_cell.length_a   1.000
_cell.length_b   1.000
_cell.length_c   1.000
_cell.angle_alpha   90.00
_cell.angle_beta   90.00
_cell.angle_gamma   90.00
#
_symmetry.space_group_name_H-M   'P 1'
#
loop_
_entity.id
_entity.type
_entity.pdbx_description
1 polymer ?
#
loop_
_entity_poly.entity_id
_entity_poly.type
_entity_poly.pdbx_seq_one_letter_code
_entity_poly.pdbx_strand_id
1 'polypeptide(L)'
;MSFNGYINNIVELVINYYQYKDQLLNSNIEYENSNDNKIIELYDDGKIRNATLIVSLNGETHSFEKVTFSFGGYSSLYYGKPGFNIKIRKRKNLYGRSQFKLRSDYRDATFLRSKLVCDMHNRLGLPSISANYVQLYVNNEDLGLYVLMDAYKLSWAELQYDDEKTETLYQCKDYNNDLTVDNSYQGCINENKDVIDESEWYDFLTKLSQATDVKDIEDIFDVDQFLYEMAFEYLLGSWDHFLNYGHNFYVYRPKNQKKFQIMLYDFDAEFGQDIDSAVLYSIFEDIPNFMDGFYPQYPFYRFKEWAVTSHLINILILKDTTRFNKCLKTIVEKVFNPATLFPHIDKLKKLIKPYVEKGKIPDNNGKYIGIYNDAAPIYSLKEWDANSEFTTIETASGYRAYGIKYWILAKYGYVCKIYDIKCDSSYINGNYQYSVDKSVESDENYSILNKSVQKNNNSTIEFSLDPNLNLDQEENTDNNSNSSSTIIHTTLKFLISIYILLFVLF
;
A
#
# COMPACT_ATOMS: atom_id res chain seq x y z
N MET A 1 11.24 -13.84 16.91
CA MET A 1 11.37 -12.42 17.30
C MET A 1 10.86 -11.60 16.14
N SER A 2 9.64 -11.05 16.23
CA SER A 2 9.26 -9.98 15.31
C SER A 2 10.14 -8.76 15.59
N PHE A 3 10.35 -7.90 14.60
CA PHE A 3 11.12 -6.66 14.76
C PHE A 3 10.53 -5.70 15.83
N ASN A 4 9.44 -6.07 16.51
CA ASN A 4 8.75 -5.29 17.54
C ASN A 4 9.65 -4.89 18.74
N GLY A 5 10.74 -5.62 19.01
CA GLY A 5 11.71 -5.26 20.05
C GLY A 5 12.77 -4.23 19.63
N TYR A 6 12.91 -3.97 18.33
CA TYR A 6 14.05 -3.24 17.74
C TYR A 6 13.68 -1.89 17.11
N ILE A 7 12.45 -1.41 17.36
CA ILE A 7 11.80 -0.22 16.75
C ILE A 7 12.58 1.10 16.97
N ASN A 8 13.63 1.12 17.80
CA ASN A 8 14.33 2.34 18.18
C ASN A 8 15.61 2.62 17.38
N ASN A 9 16.05 1.73 16.48
CA ASN A 9 17.33 1.89 15.80
C ASN A 9 17.22 1.59 14.30
N ILE A 10 17.98 2.34 13.52
CA ILE A 10 18.16 2.14 12.08
C ILE A 10 19.11 0.95 11.87
N VAL A 11 18.72 0.03 11.00
CA VAL A 11 19.59 -1.06 10.57
C VAL A 11 20.64 -0.49 9.62
N GLU A 12 21.89 -0.90 9.74
CA GLU A 12 22.88 -0.68 8.68
C GLU A 12 23.00 -1.96 7.86
N LEU A 13 22.84 -1.85 6.54
CA LEU A 13 22.86 -3.00 5.65
C LEU A 13 23.84 -2.75 4.51
N VAL A 14 24.83 -3.62 4.40
CA VAL A 14 25.88 -3.55 3.37
C VAL A 14 25.77 -4.77 2.46
N ILE A 15 25.65 -4.53 1.15
CA ILE A 15 25.64 -5.55 0.11
C ILE A 15 26.88 -5.38 -0.75
N ASN A 16 27.65 -6.44 -0.93
CA ASN A 16 28.78 -6.42 -1.86
C ASN A 16 28.68 -7.58 -2.85
N TYR A 17 28.96 -7.32 -4.11
CA TYR A 17 29.03 -8.34 -5.15
C TYR A 17 30.15 -8.04 -6.14
N TYR A 18 30.78 -9.09 -6.66
CA TYR A 18 31.77 -8.95 -7.72
C TYR A 18 31.06 -8.69 -9.05
N GLN A 19 31.30 -7.51 -9.62
CA GLN A 19 30.78 -7.11 -10.92
C GLN A 19 31.75 -7.59 -12.00
N TYR A 20 31.48 -8.74 -12.63
CA TYR A 20 32.00 -8.98 -13.97
C TYR A 20 31.18 -8.08 -14.91
N LYS A 21 31.69 -6.86 -15.16
CA LYS A 21 31.22 -5.88 -16.15
C LYS A 21 29.69 -5.81 -16.39
N ASP A 22 29.09 -4.75 -15.83
CA ASP A 22 27.80 -4.14 -16.18
C ASP A 22 26.56 -5.05 -15.98
N GLN A 23 25.59 -4.69 -15.13
CA GLN A 23 24.41 -3.99 -15.65
C GLN A 23 23.50 -3.38 -14.56
N LEU A 24 23.66 -3.67 -13.27
CA LEU A 24 22.62 -3.33 -12.28
C LEU A 24 22.64 -1.88 -11.75
N LEU A 25 23.80 -1.23 -11.69
CA LEU A 25 23.93 0.18 -11.28
C LEU A 25 24.54 1.08 -12.37
N ASN A 26 25.16 0.47 -13.38
CA ASN A 26 25.81 1.15 -14.52
C ASN A 26 25.03 1.04 -15.83
N SER A 27 23.86 0.39 -15.86
CA SER A 27 22.94 0.66 -16.96
C SER A 27 22.57 2.13 -16.82
N ASN A 28 23.13 2.98 -17.69
CA ASN A 28 22.50 4.26 -17.98
C ASN A 28 21.03 3.92 -18.24
N ILE A 29 20.15 4.25 -17.29
CA ILE A 29 18.72 4.24 -17.56
C ILE A 29 18.55 5.49 -18.43
N GLU A 30 18.88 5.36 -19.71
CA GLU A 30 18.62 6.39 -20.70
C GLU A 30 17.10 6.48 -20.87
N TYR A 31 16.50 7.43 -20.15
CA TYR A 31 15.17 7.91 -20.47
C TYR A 31 15.28 8.80 -21.71
N GLU A 32 15.28 8.19 -22.90
CA GLU A 32 15.12 8.97 -24.14
C GLU A 32 13.64 9.38 -24.29
N ASN A 33 13.43 10.68 -24.44
CA ASN A 33 12.14 11.25 -24.77
C ASN A 33 11.63 10.75 -26.13
N SER A 34 10.35 10.39 -26.13
CA SER A 34 9.43 10.29 -27.27
C SER A 34 9.62 9.13 -28.28
N ASN A 35 8.55 8.34 -28.37
CA ASN A 35 8.08 7.57 -29.53
C ASN A 35 8.68 6.20 -29.89
N ASP A 36 9.66 5.67 -29.17
CA ASP A 36 10.06 4.26 -29.38
C ASP A 36 10.07 3.48 -28.06
N ASN A 37 9.10 2.56 -27.94
CA ASN A 37 9.02 1.55 -26.88
C ASN A 37 10.25 0.63 -26.92
N LYS A 38 11.36 1.02 -26.28
CA LYS A 38 12.35 0.05 -25.82
C LYS A 38 11.88 -0.51 -24.48
N ILE A 39 11.23 -1.66 -24.56
CA ILE A 39 11.19 -2.62 -23.45
C ILE A 39 12.64 -2.78 -22.98
N ILE A 40 12.90 -2.53 -21.69
CA ILE A 40 14.17 -2.93 -21.08
C ILE A 40 14.17 -4.47 -21.09
N GLU A 41 14.65 -5.07 -22.18
CA GLU A 41 15.03 -6.47 -22.20
C GLU A 41 16.26 -6.61 -21.32
N LEU A 42 16.03 -6.86 -20.03
CA LEU A 42 17.04 -7.44 -19.16
C LEU A 42 17.31 -8.85 -19.69
N TYR A 43 18.39 -9.03 -20.46
CA TYR A 43 18.85 -10.31 -21.00
C TYR A 43 19.29 -11.32 -19.91
N ASP A 44 19.30 -10.92 -18.64
CA ASP A 44 19.48 -11.73 -17.44
C ASP A 44 18.28 -11.47 -16.52
N ASP A 45 17.87 -12.41 -15.66
CA ASP A 45 16.64 -12.29 -14.85
C ASP A 45 16.71 -11.21 -13.74
N GLY A 46 17.68 -10.29 -13.84
CA GLY A 46 17.91 -9.15 -12.97
C GLY A 46 18.47 -9.52 -11.60
N LYS A 47 19.02 -10.75 -11.43
CA LYS A 47 19.42 -11.28 -10.13
C LYS A 47 20.92 -11.55 -10.00
N ILE A 48 21.56 -10.83 -9.08
CA ILE A 48 22.90 -11.13 -8.59
C ILE A 48 22.81 -12.27 -7.57
N ARG A 49 23.28 -13.47 -7.93
CA ARG A 49 23.12 -14.68 -7.08
C ARG A 49 24.22 -14.94 -6.06
N ASN A 50 25.34 -14.22 -6.17
CA ASN A 50 26.54 -14.40 -5.34
C ASN A 50 26.95 -13.07 -4.68
N ALA A 51 25.98 -12.34 -4.12
CA ALA A 51 26.26 -11.20 -3.25
C ALA A 51 26.58 -11.68 -1.83
N THR A 52 27.29 -10.83 -1.10
CA THR A 52 27.46 -10.89 0.35
C THR A 52 26.56 -9.84 1.01
N LEU A 53 26.16 -10.11 2.24
CA LEU A 53 25.30 -9.23 3.03
C LEU A 53 25.87 -9.13 4.45
N ILE A 54 26.01 -7.91 4.94
CA ILE A 54 26.30 -7.60 6.34
C ILE A 54 25.12 -6.80 6.88
N VAL A 55 24.61 -7.21 8.04
CA VAL A 55 23.52 -6.53 8.73
C VAL A 55 23.99 -6.18 10.13
N SER A 56 24.01 -4.88 10.45
CA SER A 56 24.38 -4.38 11.76
C SER A 56 23.19 -3.70 12.43
N LEU A 57 22.88 -4.12 13.65
CA LEU A 57 21.78 -3.58 14.45
C LEU A 57 22.16 -3.68 15.94
N ASN A 58 22.07 -2.57 16.67
CA ASN A 58 22.30 -2.52 18.12
C ASN A 58 23.68 -3.06 18.56
N GLY A 59 24.71 -2.93 17.73
CA GLY A 59 26.05 -3.46 18.01
C GLY A 59 26.21 -4.97 17.74
N GLU A 60 25.15 -5.66 17.29
CA GLU A 60 25.23 -7.00 16.74
C GLU A 60 25.44 -6.92 15.22
N THR A 61 26.30 -7.79 14.69
CA THR A 61 26.56 -7.89 13.24
C THR A 61 26.37 -9.32 12.77
N HIS A 62 25.53 -9.51 11.75
CA HIS A 62 25.34 -10.76 11.03
C HIS A 62 25.95 -10.67 9.64
N SER A 63 26.60 -11.74 9.19
CA SER A 63 27.20 -11.81 7.85
C SER A 63 26.75 -13.06 7.09
N PHE A 64 26.41 -12.86 5.81
CA PHE A 64 25.94 -13.89 4.90
C PHE A 64 26.75 -13.85 3.61
N GLU A 65 27.50 -14.91 3.33
CA GLU A 65 28.40 -15.00 2.16
C GLU A 65 27.69 -15.28 0.84
N LYS A 66 26.42 -15.72 0.88
CA LYS A 66 25.67 -16.09 -0.33
C LYS A 66 24.24 -15.58 -0.25
N VAL A 67 23.99 -14.52 -0.98
CA VAL A 67 22.71 -13.82 -1.08
C VAL A 67 22.36 -13.62 -2.55
N THR A 68 21.08 -13.78 -2.88
CA THR A 68 20.52 -13.28 -4.12
C THR A 68 19.99 -11.86 -3.89
N PHE A 69 20.51 -10.91 -4.66
CA PHE A 69 20.11 -9.50 -4.65
C PHE A 69 19.54 -9.16 -6.03
N SER A 70 18.39 -8.51 -6.08
CA SER A 70 17.75 -8.10 -7.33
C SER A 70 16.94 -6.84 -7.11
N PHE A 71 16.54 -6.18 -8.20
CA PHE A 71 15.51 -5.15 -8.11
C PHE A 71 14.19 -5.73 -7.55
N GLY A 72 13.40 -4.84 -6.96
CA GLY A 72 12.09 -5.13 -6.42
C GLY A 72 11.03 -4.17 -6.94
N GLY A 73 9.81 -4.72 -7.05
CA GLY A 73 8.64 -4.04 -7.62
C GLY A 73 8.66 -3.96 -9.15
N TYR A 74 7.52 -3.57 -9.72
CA TYR A 74 7.33 -3.40 -11.17
C TYR A 74 7.33 -1.91 -11.51
N SER A 75 6.32 -1.16 -11.05
CA SER A 75 6.22 0.30 -11.23
C SER A 75 7.38 1.05 -10.59
N SER A 76 7.93 0.54 -9.48
CA SER A 76 9.02 1.19 -8.76
C SER A 76 10.35 1.26 -9.50
N LEU A 77 10.48 0.53 -10.62
CA LEU A 77 11.63 0.65 -11.52
C LEU A 77 11.61 1.96 -12.32
N TYR A 78 10.44 2.59 -12.45
CA TYR A 78 10.28 3.84 -13.19
C TYR A 78 10.42 5.08 -12.28
N TYR A 79 10.52 4.88 -10.96
CA TYR A 79 10.73 5.95 -9.98
C TYR A 79 12.19 6.35 -9.84
N GLY A 80 12.44 7.52 -9.24
CA GLY A 80 13.78 8.07 -8.97
C GLY A 80 14.70 7.13 -8.20
N LYS A 81 14.12 6.29 -7.34
CA LYS A 81 14.85 5.40 -6.42
C LYS A 81 14.27 3.99 -6.47
N PRO A 82 15.05 2.98 -6.94
CA PRO A 82 14.56 1.61 -7.06
C PRO A 82 14.49 0.93 -5.70
N GLY A 83 13.55 0.00 -5.56
CA GLY A 83 13.51 -0.97 -4.46
C GLY A 83 14.32 -2.23 -4.79
N PHE A 84 14.58 -3.05 -3.77
CA PHE A 84 15.35 -4.29 -3.92
C PHE A 84 14.73 -5.47 -3.18
N ASN A 85 15.00 -6.67 -3.67
CA ASN A 85 14.70 -7.93 -3.00
C ASN A 85 16.00 -8.60 -2.57
N ILE A 86 15.99 -9.15 -1.35
CA ILE A 86 17.13 -9.88 -0.80
C ILE A 86 16.67 -11.28 -0.40
N LYS A 87 17.43 -12.30 -0.85
CA LYS A 87 17.23 -13.70 -0.48
C LYS A 87 18.52 -14.32 0.02
N ILE A 88 18.59 -14.59 1.32
CA ILE A 88 19.67 -15.33 1.98
C ILE A 88 19.60 -16.80 1.52
N ARG A 89 20.74 -17.37 1.11
CA ARG A 89 20.84 -18.76 0.62
C ARG A 89 21.46 -19.69 1.67
N LYS A 90 21.67 -20.95 1.27
CA LYS A 90 22.29 -22.01 2.09
C LYS A 90 21.54 -22.28 3.42
N ARG A 91 20.20 -22.17 3.41
CA ARG A 91 19.33 -22.36 4.59
C ARG A 91 19.73 -21.51 5.81
N LYS A 92 20.38 -20.36 5.57
CA LYS A 92 20.61 -19.34 6.61
C LYS A 92 19.44 -18.37 6.65
N ASN A 93 19.26 -17.72 7.78
CA ASN A 93 18.24 -16.70 7.97
C ASN A 93 18.78 -15.57 8.87
N LEU A 94 18.15 -14.40 8.76
CA LEU A 94 18.29 -13.28 9.68
C LEU A 94 17.04 -13.26 10.55
N TYR A 95 17.19 -13.53 11.85
CA TYR A 95 16.09 -13.56 12.82
C TYR A 95 14.87 -14.43 12.39
N GLY A 96 15.11 -15.56 11.72
CA GLY A 96 14.06 -16.45 11.22
C GLY A 96 13.53 -16.10 9.82
N ARG A 97 14.06 -15.07 9.15
CA ARG A 97 13.68 -14.67 7.78
C ARG A 97 14.80 -14.92 6.79
N SER A 98 14.47 -15.55 5.67
CA SER A 98 15.43 -15.76 4.57
C SER A 98 15.24 -14.76 3.42
N GLN A 99 14.12 -14.05 3.39
CA GLN A 99 13.73 -13.13 2.32
C GLN A 99 13.12 -11.87 2.90
N PHE A 100 13.52 -10.72 2.36
CA PHE A 100 13.04 -9.40 2.76
C PHE A 100 13.10 -8.44 1.57
N LYS A 101 12.28 -7.39 1.65
CA LYS A 101 12.19 -6.32 0.67
C LYS A 101 12.83 -5.06 1.23
N LEU A 102 13.59 -4.35 0.41
CA LEU A 102 14.03 -2.99 0.65
C LEU A 102 13.17 -2.08 -0.22
N ARG A 103 12.19 -1.42 0.40
CA ARG A 103 11.30 -0.50 -0.30
C ARG A 103 11.89 0.89 -0.27
N SER A 104 11.96 1.51 -1.44
CA SER A 104 12.35 2.92 -1.52
C SER A 104 11.24 3.84 -1.03
N ASP A 105 9.99 3.35 -0.99
CA ASP A 105 8.77 4.11 -0.68
C ASP A 105 8.78 5.47 -1.39
N TYR A 106 9.28 5.52 -2.63
CA TYR A 106 9.59 6.78 -3.30
C TYR A 106 8.38 7.70 -3.49
N ARG A 107 7.20 7.11 -3.65
CA ARG A 107 5.92 7.84 -3.73
C ARG A 107 5.50 8.45 -2.38
N ASP A 108 5.92 7.86 -1.27
CA ASP A 108 5.62 8.34 0.08
C ASP A 108 6.65 9.41 0.45
N ALA A 109 6.21 10.67 0.50
CA ALA A 109 7.05 11.79 0.89
C ALA A 109 7.65 11.65 2.31
N THR A 110 7.12 10.76 3.15
CA THR A 110 7.41 10.67 4.59
C THR A 110 8.24 9.47 5.01
N PHE A 111 8.23 8.37 4.23
CA PHE A 111 8.70 7.02 4.61
C PHE A 111 7.98 6.40 5.83
N LEU A 112 6.83 6.95 6.24
CA LEU A 112 6.14 6.52 7.47
C LEU A 112 5.00 5.55 7.20
N ARG A 113 4.36 5.62 6.02
CA ARG A 113 3.08 4.94 5.76
C ARG A 113 3.21 3.43 5.96
N SER A 114 4.16 2.80 5.27
CA SER A 114 4.39 1.36 5.37
C SER A 114 4.72 0.90 6.80
N LYS A 115 5.53 1.69 7.52
CA LYS A 115 5.93 1.39 8.88
C LYS A 115 4.76 1.47 9.86
N LEU A 116 3.95 2.51 9.75
CA LEU A 116 2.77 2.73 10.60
C LEU A 116 1.76 1.60 10.42
N VAL A 117 1.47 1.21 9.18
CA VAL A 117 0.50 0.14 8.90
C VAL A 117 0.99 -1.20 9.43
N CYS A 118 2.25 -1.56 9.19
CA CYS A 118 2.82 -2.77 9.79
C CYS A 118 2.74 -2.73 11.32
N ASP A 119 3.09 -1.61 11.95
CA ASP A 119 3.05 -1.48 13.42
C ASP A 119 1.65 -1.62 14.00
N MET A 120 0.63 -1.08 13.33
CA MET A 120 -0.77 -1.21 13.77
C MET A 120 -1.25 -2.66 13.71
N HIS A 121 -0.99 -3.38 12.61
CA HIS A 121 -1.32 -4.81 12.49
C HIS A 121 -0.63 -5.63 13.59
N ASN A 122 0.69 -5.44 13.74
CA ASN A 122 1.49 -6.15 14.74
C ASN A 122 1.06 -5.83 16.18
N ARG A 123 0.64 -4.59 16.46
CA ARG A 123 0.14 -4.18 17.79
C ARG A 123 -1.23 -4.79 18.11
N LEU A 124 -2.08 -5.02 17.11
CA LEU A 124 -3.33 -5.77 17.28
C LEU A 124 -3.12 -7.28 17.39
N GLY A 125 -1.93 -7.79 17.07
CA GLY A 125 -1.64 -9.21 17.06
C GLY A 125 -2.22 -9.94 15.84
N LEU A 126 -2.51 -9.21 14.75
CA LEU A 126 -2.95 -9.82 13.50
C LEU A 126 -1.75 -10.49 12.79
N PRO A 127 -1.97 -11.60 12.08
CA PRO A 127 -0.98 -12.19 11.17
C PRO A 127 -0.53 -11.16 10.13
N SER A 128 0.70 -10.67 10.28
CA SER A 128 1.20 -9.62 9.40
C SER A 128 2.72 -9.70 9.17
N ILE A 129 3.19 -8.91 8.22
CA ILE A 129 4.60 -8.58 8.05
C ILE A 129 5.02 -7.48 9.03
N SER A 130 6.31 -7.39 9.29
CA SER A 130 6.92 -6.29 10.04
C SER A 130 7.73 -5.40 9.12
N ALA A 131 7.89 -4.13 9.51
CA ALA A 131 8.75 -3.17 8.85
C ALA A 131 9.72 -2.52 9.84
N ASN A 132 10.90 -2.14 9.37
CA ASN A 132 11.88 -1.31 10.05
C ASN A 132 12.59 -0.40 9.02
N TYR A 133 13.49 0.46 9.47
CA TYR A 133 14.28 1.31 8.59
C TYR A 133 15.69 0.79 8.43
N VAL A 134 16.28 1.05 7.27
CA VAL A 134 17.65 0.69 6.97
C VAL A 134 18.37 1.80 6.22
N GLN A 135 19.63 2.03 6.62
CA GLN A 135 20.60 2.78 5.84
C GLN A 135 21.35 1.78 4.95
N LEU A 136 21.17 1.90 3.65
CA LEU A 136 21.64 0.92 2.66
C LEU A 136 22.97 1.34 2.05
N TYR A 137 23.89 0.38 1.96
CA TYR A 137 25.13 0.48 1.21
C TYR A 137 25.24 -0.67 0.20
N VAL A 138 25.57 -0.36 -1.05
CA VAL A 138 25.79 -1.35 -2.11
C VAL A 138 27.15 -1.09 -2.76
N ASN A 139 28.07 -2.06 -2.70
CA ASN A 139 29.44 -1.92 -3.21
C ASN A 139 30.16 -0.64 -2.72
N ASN A 140 30.03 -0.35 -1.43
CA ASN A 140 30.52 0.88 -0.76
C ASN A 140 29.84 2.20 -1.19
N GLU A 141 28.85 2.17 -2.09
CA GLU A 141 28.00 3.31 -2.39
C GLU A 141 26.90 3.43 -1.34
N ASP A 142 26.69 4.64 -0.83
CA ASP A 142 25.56 4.96 0.05
C ASP A 142 24.31 5.18 -0.81
N LEU A 143 23.26 4.37 -0.60
CA LEU A 143 21.98 4.50 -1.30
C LEU A 143 20.90 5.17 -0.41
N GLY A 144 21.26 5.53 0.82
CA GLY A 144 20.42 6.24 1.77
C GLY A 144 19.40 5.37 2.50
N LEU A 145 18.37 6.04 3.00
CA LEU A 145 17.28 5.43 3.77
C LEU A 145 16.35 4.58 2.89
N TYR A 146 15.96 3.41 3.41
CA TYR A 146 14.96 2.51 2.86
C TYR A 146 14.06 1.97 3.99
N VAL A 147 12.87 1.51 3.63
CA VAL A 147 12.02 0.69 4.51
C VAL A 147 12.38 -0.78 4.29
N LEU A 148 12.94 -1.42 5.32
CA LEU A 148 13.17 -2.86 5.38
C LEU A 148 11.87 -3.54 5.78
N MET A 149 11.35 -4.42 4.92
CA MET A 149 10.06 -5.07 5.13
C MET A 149 10.20 -6.59 5.02
N ASP A 150 9.51 -7.30 5.92
CA ASP A 150 9.30 -8.74 5.79
C ASP A 150 8.54 -9.05 4.48
N ALA A 151 8.60 -10.31 4.05
CA ALA A 151 7.81 -10.81 2.94
C ALA A 151 7.13 -12.12 3.34
N TYR A 152 5.85 -12.28 2.99
CA TYR A 152 5.15 -13.55 3.12
C TYR A 152 5.77 -14.56 2.15
N LYS A 153 6.69 -15.37 2.67
CA LYS A 153 7.40 -16.46 1.99
C LYS A 153 7.42 -17.67 2.92
N LEU A 154 7.92 -18.81 2.45
CA LEU A 154 7.98 -20.04 3.25
C LEU A 154 8.66 -19.84 4.61
N SER A 155 9.76 -19.07 4.70
CA SER A 155 10.40 -18.76 5.99
C SER A 155 9.54 -17.88 6.92
N TRP A 156 8.58 -17.13 6.37
CA TRP A 156 7.59 -16.43 7.19
C TRP A 156 6.61 -17.43 7.81
N ALA A 157 6.05 -18.33 7.00
CA ALA A 157 5.16 -19.39 7.45
C ALA A 157 5.83 -20.31 8.48
N GLU A 158 7.10 -20.68 8.25
CA GLU A 158 7.93 -21.43 9.19
C GLU A 158 8.03 -20.75 10.56
N LEU A 159 8.40 -19.46 10.62
CA LEU A 159 8.57 -18.79 11.91
C LEU A 159 7.24 -18.61 12.66
N GLN A 160 6.17 -18.30 11.94
CA GLN A 160 4.89 -17.94 12.58
C GLN A 160 4.06 -19.17 12.95
N TYR A 161 4.12 -20.22 12.13
CA TYR A 161 3.22 -21.37 12.23
C TYR A 161 3.95 -22.73 12.22
N ASP A 162 5.29 -22.72 12.29
CA ASP A 162 6.12 -23.93 12.14
C ASP A 162 5.92 -24.61 10.76
N ASP A 163 5.47 -23.88 9.75
CA ASP A 163 5.04 -24.42 8.45
C ASP A 163 6.08 -24.24 7.32
N GLU A 164 7.21 -24.95 7.42
CA GLU A 164 8.37 -24.83 6.50
C GLU A 164 8.03 -25.14 5.03
N LYS A 165 7.08 -26.05 4.80
CA LYS A 165 6.72 -26.56 3.46
C LYS A 165 5.26 -26.28 3.13
N THR A 166 4.77 -25.12 3.53
CA THR A 166 3.40 -24.70 3.23
C THR A 166 3.04 -24.95 1.77
N GLU A 167 1.85 -25.50 1.55
CA GLU A 167 1.30 -25.76 0.22
C GLU A 167 0.20 -24.75 -0.15
N THR A 168 -0.15 -23.82 0.75
CA THR A 168 -1.37 -23.01 0.65
C THR A 168 -1.11 -21.50 0.74
N LEU A 169 0.13 -21.04 0.52
CA LEU A 169 0.49 -19.62 0.61
C LEU A 169 0.41 -18.99 -0.78
N TYR A 170 -0.70 -18.32 -1.09
CA TYR A 170 -0.97 -17.71 -2.38
C TYR A 170 -0.77 -16.20 -2.34
N GLN A 171 -0.02 -15.66 -3.30
CA GLN A 171 0.18 -14.22 -3.51
C GLN A 171 -0.75 -13.72 -4.61
N CYS A 172 -1.62 -12.77 -4.28
CA CYS A 172 -2.47 -12.05 -5.21
C CYS A 172 -1.85 -10.67 -5.49
N LYS A 173 -1.09 -10.58 -6.58
CA LYS A 173 -0.22 -9.44 -6.93
C LYS A 173 -0.63 -8.71 -8.20
N ASP A 174 -1.67 -9.16 -8.86
CA ASP A 174 -2.22 -8.53 -10.07
C ASP A 174 -3.61 -7.98 -9.71
N TYR A 175 -4.11 -7.02 -10.49
CA TYR A 175 -5.41 -6.39 -10.21
C TYR A 175 -6.60 -7.36 -10.41
N ASN A 176 -7.75 -6.98 -9.84
CA ASN A 176 -9.05 -7.63 -9.97
C ASN A 176 -9.18 -9.01 -9.29
N ASN A 177 -8.36 -9.32 -8.29
CA ASN A 177 -8.56 -10.50 -7.45
C ASN A 177 -9.65 -10.25 -6.40
N ASP A 178 -10.78 -10.95 -6.52
CA ASP A 178 -11.95 -10.82 -5.63
C ASP A 178 -12.28 -12.12 -4.86
N LEU A 179 -11.34 -13.07 -4.83
CA LEU A 179 -11.49 -14.41 -4.24
C LEU A 179 -12.61 -15.25 -4.87
N THR A 180 -12.90 -15.01 -6.15
CA THR A 180 -13.70 -15.92 -6.98
C THR A 180 -12.82 -16.86 -7.80
N VAL A 181 -13.40 -17.97 -8.27
CA VAL A 181 -12.70 -18.89 -9.18
C VAL A 181 -12.23 -18.17 -10.45
N ASP A 182 -13.10 -17.36 -11.06
CA ASP A 182 -12.84 -16.73 -12.35
C ASP A 182 -11.65 -15.77 -12.33
N ASN A 183 -11.51 -15.00 -11.24
CA ASN A 183 -10.46 -13.99 -11.14
C ASN A 183 -9.24 -14.47 -10.35
N SER A 184 -9.44 -15.19 -9.25
CA SER A 184 -8.35 -15.49 -8.29
C SER A 184 -7.71 -16.86 -8.45
N TYR A 185 -8.32 -17.80 -9.19
CA TYR A 185 -7.70 -19.12 -9.36
C TYR A 185 -6.34 -19.04 -10.07
N GLN A 186 -6.25 -18.22 -11.12
CA GLN A 186 -4.99 -17.93 -11.83
C GLN A 186 -4.37 -16.59 -11.43
N GLY A 187 -5.15 -15.68 -10.84
CA GLY A 187 -4.67 -14.35 -10.41
C GLY A 187 -3.86 -14.38 -9.11
N CYS A 188 -4.00 -15.44 -8.30
CA CYS A 188 -3.23 -15.66 -7.09
C CYS A 188 -2.30 -16.87 -7.24
N ILE A 189 -0.99 -16.67 -7.07
CA ILE A 189 0.03 -17.68 -7.36
C ILE A 189 0.64 -18.21 -6.07
N ASN A 190 0.79 -19.54 -5.97
CA ASN A 190 1.45 -20.16 -4.83
C ASN A 190 2.93 -19.74 -4.70
N GLU A 191 3.34 -19.34 -3.51
CA GLU A 191 4.74 -19.03 -3.19
C GLU A 191 5.64 -20.26 -3.22
N ASN A 192 5.07 -21.43 -2.95
CA ASN A 192 5.75 -22.70 -3.10
C ASN A 192 5.56 -23.25 -4.51
N LYS A 193 6.54 -22.96 -5.38
CA LYS A 193 6.54 -23.38 -6.79
C LYS A 193 6.64 -24.90 -7.01
N ASP A 194 6.90 -25.66 -5.96
CA ASP A 194 6.94 -27.13 -6.02
C ASP A 194 5.53 -27.74 -5.87
N VAL A 195 4.53 -26.93 -5.50
CA VAL A 195 3.12 -27.33 -5.44
C VAL A 195 2.54 -27.33 -6.85
N ILE A 196 2.01 -28.48 -7.26
CA ILE A 196 1.38 -28.67 -8.57
C ILE A 196 -0.13 -28.92 -8.41
N ASP A 197 -0.53 -29.52 -7.29
CA ASP A 197 -1.94 -29.76 -6.96
C ASP A 197 -2.53 -28.51 -6.29
N GLU A 198 -3.45 -27.85 -7.00
CA GLU A 198 -4.17 -26.67 -6.53
C GLU A 198 -5.65 -26.99 -6.27
N SER A 199 -6.02 -28.27 -6.12
CA SER A 199 -7.40 -28.68 -5.85
C SER A 199 -7.97 -28.05 -4.59
N GLU A 200 -7.19 -27.96 -3.51
CA GLU A 200 -7.62 -27.28 -2.28
C GLU A 200 -7.93 -25.78 -2.50
N TRP A 201 -7.12 -25.11 -3.34
CA TRP A 201 -7.34 -23.70 -3.68
C TRP A 201 -8.59 -23.52 -4.54
N TYR A 202 -8.77 -24.37 -5.55
CA TYR A 202 -9.97 -24.39 -6.38
C TYR A 202 -11.24 -24.62 -5.56
N ASP A 203 -11.21 -25.60 -4.65
CA ASP A 203 -12.34 -25.94 -3.77
C ASP A 203 -12.66 -24.79 -2.80
N PHE A 204 -11.64 -24.13 -2.25
CA PHE A 204 -11.81 -22.95 -1.40
C PHE A 204 -12.50 -21.80 -2.15
N LEU A 205 -11.97 -21.42 -3.32
CA LEU A 205 -12.56 -20.36 -4.15
C LEU A 205 -13.97 -20.70 -4.60
N THR A 206 -14.22 -21.97 -4.96
CA THR A 206 -15.56 -22.43 -5.38
C THR A 206 -16.58 -22.24 -4.25
N LYS A 207 -16.20 -22.60 -3.01
CA LYS A 207 -17.08 -22.39 -1.85
C LYS A 207 -17.32 -20.92 -1.55
N LEU A 208 -16.30 -20.07 -1.65
CA LEU A 208 -16.45 -18.62 -1.51
C LEU A 208 -17.38 -18.04 -2.57
N SER A 209 -17.23 -18.45 -3.84
CA SER A 209 -18.08 -18.01 -4.96
C SER A 209 -19.54 -18.44 -4.85
N GLN A 210 -19.81 -19.58 -4.20
CA GLN A 210 -21.16 -20.14 -4.06
C GLN A 210 -21.85 -19.79 -2.74
N ALA A 211 -21.13 -19.17 -1.80
CA ALA A 211 -21.67 -18.82 -0.50
C ALA A 211 -22.86 -17.86 -0.62
N THR A 212 -23.88 -18.05 0.20
CA THR A 212 -25.01 -17.10 0.26
C THR A 212 -25.15 -16.46 1.64
N ASP A 213 -24.42 -17.01 2.61
CA ASP A 213 -24.39 -16.60 3.99
C ASP A 213 -23.02 -16.87 4.61
N VAL A 214 -22.66 -16.10 5.64
CA VAL A 214 -21.37 -16.20 6.34
C VAL A 214 -21.10 -17.63 6.83
N LYS A 215 -22.15 -18.31 7.32
CA LYS A 215 -22.05 -19.68 7.87
C LYS A 215 -21.60 -20.72 6.84
N ASP A 216 -21.74 -20.43 5.54
CA ASP A 216 -21.38 -21.36 4.46
C ASP A 216 -19.85 -21.50 4.32
N ILE A 217 -19.09 -20.52 4.83
CA ILE A 217 -17.64 -20.41 4.64
C ILE A 217 -16.86 -20.19 5.93
N GLU A 218 -17.53 -19.92 7.05
CA GLU A 218 -16.87 -19.59 8.32
C GLU A 218 -16.04 -20.75 8.91
N ASP A 219 -16.27 -22.00 8.47
CA ASP A 219 -15.47 -23.16 8.88
C ASP A 219 -14.13 -23.29 8.11
N ILE A 220 -14.05 -22.69 6.91
CA ILE A 220 -12.89 -22.73 6.00
C ILE A 220 -12.20 -21.37 5.79
N PHE A 221 -12.83 -20.27 6.19
CA PHE A 221 -12.32 -18.91 6.01
C PHE A 221 -12.35 -18.16 7.34
N ASP A 222 -11.24 -17.53 7.70
CA ASP A 222 -11.16 -16.67 8.87
C ASP A 222 -11.82 -15.32 8.56
N VAL A 223 -13.14 -15.32 8.71
CA VAL A 223 -13.96 -14.13 8.46
C VAL A 223 -13.58 -13.00 9.43
N ASP A 224 -13.10 -13.27 10.65
CA ASP A 224 -12.71 -12.19 11.57
C ASP A 224 -11.45 -11.48 11.06
N GLN A 225 -10.44 -12.26 10.64
CA GLN A 225 -9.25 -11.72 10.00
C GLN A 225 -9.62 -10.88 8.77
N PHE A 226 -10.49 -11.40 7.89
CA PHE A 226 -10.97 -10.65 6.73
C PHE A 226 -11.61 -9.31 7.11
N LEU A 227 -12.51 -9.31 8.10
CA LEU A 227 -13.17 -8.09 8.55
C LEU A 227 -12.20 -7.07 9.15
N TYR A 228 -11.14 -7.51 9.84
CA TYR A 228 -10.08 -6.61 10.29
C TYR A 228 -9.33 -5.97 9.12
N GLU A 229 -8.93 -6.75 8.12
CA GLU A 229 -8.24 -6.22 6.94
C GLU A 229 -9.13 -5.23 6.16
N MET A 230 -10.42 -5.53 5.97
CA MET A 230 -11.36 -4.60 5.32
C MET A 230 -11.56 -3.31 6.13
N ALA A 231 -11.61 -3.42 7.46
CA ALA A 231 -11.71 -2.24 8.31
C ALA A 231 -10.41 -1.41 8.29
N PHE A 232 -9.24 -2.05 8.17
CA PHE A 232 -7.97 -1.36 7.96
C PHE A 232 -7.97 -0.62 6.62
N GLU A 233 -8.27 -1.28 5.52
CA GLU A 233 -8.30 -0.64 4.20
C GLU A 233 -9.23 0.59 4.20
N TYR A 234 -10.40 0.48 4.82
CA TYR A 234 -11.33 1.61 4.96
C TYR A 234 -10.80 2.76 5.82
N LEU A 235 -10.20 2.47 6.98
CA LEU A 235 -9.67 3.50 7.89
C LEU A 235 -8.45 4.19 7.31
N LEU A 236 -7.62 3.46 6.56
CA LEU A 236 -6.39 3.98 5.97
C LEU A 236 -6.63 4.65 4.61
N GLY A 237 -7.81 4.49 4.01
CA GLY A 237 -8.07 5.01 2.67
C GLY A 237 -7.30 4.24 1.61
N SER A 238 -7.15 2.94 1.83
CA SER A 238 -6.46 2.03 0.93
C SER A 238 -7.28 1.80 -0.33
N TRP A 239 -6.67 2.11 -1.47
CA TRP A 239 -7.25 1.88 -2.78
C TRP A 239 -6.56 0.76 -3.56
N ASP A 240 -5.31 0.43 -3.23
CA ASP A 240 -4.48 -0.52 -3.97
C ASP A 240 -4.47 -1.93 -3.35
N HIS A 241 -5.50 -2.24 -2.56
CA HIS A 241 -5.65 -3.53 -1.89
C HIS A 241 -6.94 -4.25 -2.30
N PHE A 242 -7.50 -5.11 -1.46
CA PHE A 242 -8.63 -5.98 -1.82
C PHE A 242 -9.92 -5.20 -2.10
N LEU A 243 -10.28 -4.21 -1.27
CA LEU A 243 -11.59 -3.55 -1.30
C LEU A 243 -11.91 -2.86 -2.62
N ASN A 244 -10.89 -2.30 -3.27
CA ASN A 244 -11.08 -1.43 -4.42
C ASN A 244 -10.51 -2.05 -5.69
N TYR A 245 -9.24 -2.48 -5.65
CA TYR A 245 -8.53 -2.93 -6.84
C TYR A 245 -8.34 -4.45 -6.90
N GLY A 246 -8.69 -5.18 -5.85
CA GLY A 246 -8.44 -6.62 -5.77
C GLY A 246 -6.95 -6.93 -5.92
N HIS A 247 -6.10 -6.23 -5.17
CA HIS A 247 -4.65 -6.23 -5.37
C HIS A 247 -3.88 -6.34 -4.05
N ASN A 248 -2.58 -6.62 -4.11
CA ASN A 248 -1.65 -6.56 -2.96
C ASN A 248 -2.08 -7.31 -1.68
N PHE A 249 -2.55 -8.55 -1.81
CA PHE A 249 -2.81 -9.40 -0.65
C PHE A 249 -2.28 -10.82 -0.82
N TYR A 250 -2.24 -11.55 0.30
CA TYR A 250 -1.96 -12.97 0.36
C TYR A 250 -3.15 -13.71 0.95
N VAL A 251 -3.31 -14.97 0.55
CA VAL A 251 -4.23 -15.92 1.18
C VAL A 251 -3.43 -17.10 1.67
N TYR A 252 -3.66 -17.52 2.91
CA TYR A 252 -2.88 -18.58 3.52
C TYR A 252 -3.69 -19.43 4.49
N ARG A 253 -3.57 -20.76 4.41
CA ARG A 253 -4.07 -21.67 5.45
C ARG A 253 -2.91 -22.37 6.17
N PRO A 254 -2.60 -22.00 7.42
CA PRO A 254 -1.55 -22.69 8.18
C PRO A 254 -1.79 -24.20 8.31
N LYS A 255 -0.73 -25.01 8.27
CA LYS A 255 -0.83 -26.48 8.43
C LYS A 255 -1.59 -26.93 9.68
N ASN A 256 -1.54 -26.13 10.76
CA ASN A 256 -2.16 -26.41 12.06
C ASN A 256 -3.54 -25.75 12.22
N GLN A 257 -4.07 -25.13 11.16
CA GLN A 257 -5.36 -24.46 11.16
C GLN A 257 -6.23 -24.96 10.00
N LYS A 258 -7.54 -24.81 10.15
CA LYS A 258 -8.53 -25.22 9.14
C LYS A 258 -8.92 -24.09 8.19
N LYS A 259 -8.68 -22.84 8.59
CA LYS A 259 -9.19 -21.66 7.91
C LYS A 259 -8.11 -20.97 7.10
N PHE A 260 -8.43 -20.61 5.87
CA PHE A 260 -7.66 -19.64 5.11
C PHE A 260 -7.83 -18.25 5.74
N GLN A 261 -6.77 -17.45 5.68
CA GLN A 261 -6.74 -16.08 6.19
C GLN A 261 -6.16 -15.16 5.11
N ILE A 262 -6.70 -13.94 5.03
CA ILE A 262 -6.19 -12.89 4.15
C ILE A 262 -5.17 -12.03 4.91
N MET A 263 -4.12 -11.60 4.23
CA MET A 263 -3.06 -10.77 4.80
C MET A 263 -2.60 -9.72 3.77
N LEU A 264 -2.63 -8.45 4.12
CA LEU A 264 -2.25 -7.36 3.22
C LEU A 264 -0.72 -7.12 3.20
N TYR A 265 -0.22 -6.53 2.12
CA TYR A 265 1.17 -6.05 1.99
C TYR A 265 1.26 -4.88 1.02
N ASP A 266 2.37 -4.13 1.05
CA ASP A 266 2.60 -2.98 0.15
C ASP A 266 1.76 -1.74 0.50
N PHE A 267 2.16 -1.09 1.58
CA PHE A 267 1.38 -0.08 2.29
C PHE A 267 1.84 1.37 2.01
N ASP A 268 2.49 1.60 0.87
CA ASP A 268 3.03 2.92 0.52
C ASP A 268 1.93 3.89 0.04
N ALA A 269 0.78 3.37 -0.41
CA ALA A 269 -0.41 4.11 -0.86
C ALA A 269 -1.39 4.52 0.28
N GLU A 270 -1.01 4.30 1.54
CA GLU A 270 -1.93 4.43 2.67
C GLU A 270 -2.07 5.87 3.17
N PHE A 271 -3.09 6.12 4.00
CA PHE A 271 -3.41 7.44 4.57
C PHE A 271 -3.68 8.51 3.49
N GLY A 272 -4.44 8.13 2.45
CA GLY A 272 -4.85 9.04 1.37
C GLY A 272 -3.72 9.46 0.42
N GLN A 273 -2.72 8.59 0.21
CA GLN A 273 -1.68 8.82 -0.79
C GLN A 273 -2.21 8.48 -2.19
N ASP A 274 -2.03 9.38 -3.16
CA ASP A 274 -2.42 9.19 -4.57
C ASP A 274 -3.91 8.83 -4.78
N ILE A 275 -4.75 9.13 -3.79
CA ILE A 275 -6.13 8.65 -3.71
C ILE A 275 -7.03 9.16 -4.85
N ASP A 276 -6.68 10.29 -5.46
CA ASP A 276 -7.37 10.80 -6.65
C ASP A 276 -7.21 9.85 -7.85
N SER A 277 -6.04 9.22 -7.99
CA SER A 277 -5.77 8.26 -9.07
C SER A 277 -6.69 7.04 -8.98
N ALA A 278 -7.04 6.63 -7.76
CA ALA A 278 -7.94 5.51 -7.49
C ALA A 278 -9.33 5.74 -8.06
N VAL A 279 -9.86 6.93 -7.81
CA VAL A 279 -11.17 7.34 -8.29
C VAL A 279 -11.19 7.46 -9.81
N LEU A 280 -10.15 8.06 -10.39
CA LEU A 280 -10.06 8.26 -11.84
C LEU A 280 -9.99 6.96 -12.62
N TYR A 281 -9.35 5.93 -12.08
CA TYR A 281 -9.28 4.60 -12.71
C TYR A 281 -10.65 3.91 -12.82
N SER A 282 -11.62 4.26 -11.96
CA SER A 282 -12.97 3.69 -11.99
C SER A 282 -13.92 4.37 -12.99
N ILE A 283 -13.51 5.45 -13.65
CA ILE A 283 -14.37 6.25 -14.54
C ILE A 283 -14.24 5.73 -15.98
N PHE A 284 -15.11 4.80 -16.38
CA PHE A 284 -15.08 4.20 -17.72
C PHE A 284 -16.06 4.78 -18.75
N GLU A 285 -17.14 5.51 -18.39
CA GLU A 285 -18.13 5.86 -19.44
C GLU A 285 -18.72 7.28 -19.47
N ASP A 286 -18.80 8.09 -18.40
CA ASP A 286 -19.34 9.48 -18.53
C ASP A 286 -18.82 10.43 -17.43
N ILE A 287 -17.68 11.08 -17.67
CA ILE A 287 -17.04 12.03 -16.74
C ILE A 287 -18.00 13.14 -16.24
N PRO A 288 -18.82 13.80 -17.09
CA PRO A 288 -19.64 14.93 -16.63
C PRO A 288 -20.68 14.54 -15.58
N ASN A 289 -21.30 13.36 -15.70
CA ASN A 289 -22.33 12.89 -14.76
C ASN A 289 -21.73 12.38 -13.46
N PHE A 290 -20.54 11.76 -13.51
CA PHE A 290 -19.82 11.35 -12.30
C PHE A 290 -19.33 12.56 -11.49
N MET A 291 -18.92 13.62 -12.18
CA MET A 291 -18.43 14.84 -11.53
C MET A 291 -19.56 15.66 -10.89
N ASP A 292 -20.80 15.49 -11.34
CA ASP A 292 -21.98 16.06 -10.69
C ASP A 292 -22.27 15.31 -9.38
N GLY A 293 -21.89 15.91 -8.25
CA GLY A 293 -21.98 15.30 -6.91
C GLY A 293 -20.70 14.62 -6.40
N PHE A 294 -19.60 14.62 -7.17
CA PHE A 294 -18.31 14.14 -6.68
C PHE A 294 -17.79 15.02 -5.55
N TYR A 295 -17.62 14.43 -4.36
CA TYR A 295 -17.16 15.12 -3.16
C TYR A 295 -15.77 14.65 -2.75
N PRO A 296 -14.68 15.33 -3.18
CA PRO A 296 -13.29 14.87 -3.00
C PRO A 296 -12.76 14.97 -1.55
N GLN A 297 -13.59 14.65 -0.55
CA GLN A 297 -13.24 14.61 0.86
C GLN A 297 -13.29 13.18 1.41
N TYR A 298 -12.39 12.34 0.86
CA TYR A 298 -12.28 10.92 1.17
C TYR A 298 -12.22 10.55 2.67
N PRO A 299 -11.61 11.34 3.59
CA PRO A 299 -11.66 11.02 5.01
C PRO A 299 -13.08 10.90 5.57
N PHE A 300 -14.07 11.54 4.92
CA PHE A 300 -15.47 11.57 5.36
C PHE A 300 -16.38 10.59 4.58
N TYR A 301 -15.82 9.65 3.82
CA TYR A 301 -16.61 8.59 3.20
C TYR A 301 -16.96 7.50 4.24
N ARG A 302 -18.22 7.07 4.26
CA ARG A 302 -18.70 5.83 4.92
C ARG A 302 -18.12 4.61 4.24
N PHE A 303 -18.14 3.46 4.90
CA PHE A 303 -17.62 2.21 4.31
C PHE A 303 -18.25 1.89 2.95
N LYS A 304 -19.58 2.00 2.82
CA LYS A 304 -20.31 1.71 1.58
C LYS A 304 -19.96 2.67 0.43
N GLU A 305 -19.57 3.91 0.74
CA GLU A 305 -19.15 4.91 -0.26
C GLU A 305 -17.69 4.67 -0.69
N TRP A 306 -16.89 4.07 0.20
CA TRP A 306 -15.48 3.78 -0.04
C TRP A 306 -15.25 2.46 -0.79
N ALA A 307 -15.98 1.40 -0.44
CA ALA A 307 -15.70 0.05 -0.91
C ALA A 307 -16.38 -0.25 -2.26
N VAL A 308 -15.64 -0.85 -3.20
CA VAL A 308 -16.25 -1.49 -4.38
C VAL A 308 -17.05 -2.70 -3.90
N THR A 309 -18.34 -2.71 -4.21
CA THR A 309 -19.23 -3.78 -3.74
C THR A 309 -18.96 -5.06 -4.53
N SER A 310 -18.47 -6.09 -3.84
CA SER A 310 -18.33 -7.45 -4.37
C SER A 310 -19.24 -8.44 -3.64
N HIS A 311 -19.31 -9.67 -4.16
CA HIS A 311 -20.09 -10.75 -3.54
C HIS A 311 -19.72 -10.96 -2.06
N LEU A 312 -18.41 -11.08 -1.76
CA LEU A 312 -17.93 -11.28 -0.39
C LEU A 312 -18.18 -10.07 0.50
N ILE A 313 -17.97 -8.85 -0.01
CA ILE A 313 -18.28 -7.62 0.75
C ILE A 313 -19.76 -7.55 1.10
N ASN A 314 -20.64 -7.97 0.18
CA ASN A 314 -22.06 -8.02 0.44
C ASN A 314 -22.41 -9.02 1.55
N ILE A 315 -21.99 -10.30 1.41
CA ILE A 315 -22.40 -11.35 2.35
C ILE A 315 -21.69 -11.24 3.72
N LEU A 316 -20.45 -10.74 3.77
CA LEU A 316 -19.65 -10.68 5.00
C LEU A 316 -19.81 -9.35 5.75
N ILE A 317 -20.20 -8.25 5.08
CA ILE A 317 -20.24 -6.91 5.67
C ILE A 317 -21.60 -6.23 5.46
N LEU A 318 -22.03 -6.02 4.21
CA LEU A 318 -23.17 -5.12 3.94
C LEU A 318 -24.51 -5.71 4.36
N LYS A 319 -24.67 -7.05 4.31
CA LYS A 319 -25.86 -7.76 4.77
C LYS A 319 -26.05 -7.66 6.30
N ASP A 320 -24.96 -7.73 7.06
CA ASP A 320 -24.93 -7.50 8.51
C ASP A 320 -23.61 -6.85 8.94
N THR A 321 -23.67 -5.55 9.24
CA THR A 321 -22.48 -4.76 9.58
C THR A 321 -22.01 -4.97 11.03
N THR A 322 -22.75 -5.72 11.86
CA THR A 322 -22.49 -5.80 13.32
C THR A 322 -21.06 -6.24 13.64
N ARG A 323 -20.60 -7.28 12.95
CA ARG A 323 -19.27 -7.87 13.20
C ARG A 323 -18.15 -6.98 12.64
N PHE A 324 -18.37 -6.42 11.46
CA PHE A 324 -17.48 -5.42 10.85
C PHE A 324 -17.31 -4.19 11.77
N ASN A 325 -18.41 -3.61 12.24
CA ASN A 325 -18.40 -2.44 13.11
C ASN A 325 -17.65 -2.72 14.43
N LYS A 326 -17.73 -3.95 14.95
CA LYS A 326 -16.95 -4.38 16.12
C LYS A 326 -15.45 -4.43 15.83
N CYS A 327 -15.03 -4.97 14.68
CA CYS A 327 -13.63 -4.97 14.26
C CYS A 327 -13.14 -3.52 14.08
N LEU A 328 -13.88 -2.69 13.34
CA LEU A 328 -13.57 -1.28 13.11
C LEU A 328 -13.41 -0.52 14.44
N LYS A 329 -14.36 -0.67 15.37
CA LYS A 329 -14.28 -0.08 16.71
C LYS A 329 -13.04 -0.52 17.46
N THR A 330 -12.71 -1.81 17.41
CA THR A 330 -11.50 -2.35 18.05
C THR A 330 -10.22 -1.73 17.48
N ILE A 331 -10.13 -1.56 16.16
CA ILE A 331 -8.99 -0.91 15.51
C ILE A 331 -8.89 0.55 15.97
N VAL A 332 -9.98 1.31 15.90
CA VAL A 332 -10.05 2.72 16.30
C VAL A 332 -9.62 2.90 17.76
N GLU A 333 -10.15 2.11 18.68
CA GLU A 333 -9.85 2.21 20.10
C GLU A 333 -8.39 1.84 20.44
N LYS A 334 -7.81 0.84 19.76
CA LYS A 334 -6.51 0.27 20.16
C LYS A 334 -5.32 0.82 19.40
N VAL A 335 -5.49 1.14 18.11
CA VAL A 335 -4.35 1.44 17.22
C VAL A 335 -4.58 2.60 16.26
N PHE A 336 -5.80 2.87 15.80
CA PHE A 336 -6.12 3.99 14.90
C PHE A 336 -6.77 5.15 15.67
N ASN A 337 -6.00 5.76 16.57
CA ASN A 337 -6.42 6.98 17.28
C ASN A 337 -5.26 7.98 17.44
N PRO A 338 -5.53 9.30 17.40
CA PRO A 338 -4.51 10.34 17.51
C PRO A 338 -3.62 10.23 18.75
N ALA A 339 -4.21 9.93 19.91
CA ALA A 339 -3.47 9.79 21.18
C ALA A 339 -2.39 8.68 21.12
N THR A 340 -2.60 7.65 20.31
CA THR A 340 -1.64 6.57 20.07
C THR A 340 -0.71 6.88 18.89
N LEU A 341 -1.27 7.33 17.76
CA LEU A 341 -0.52 7.47 16.51
C LEU A 341 0.34 8.72 16.45
N PHE A 342 -0.08 9.86 17.01
CA PHE A 342 0.71 11.10 16.90
C PHE A 342 2.06 10.97 17.62
N PRO A 343 2.13 10.49 18.89
CA PRO A 343 3.42 10.29 19.54
C PRO A 343 4.30 9.25 18.83
N HIS A 344 3.68 8.23 18.22
CA HIS A 344 4.41 7.22 17.46
C HIS A 344 4.99 7.79 16.16
N ILE A 345 4.21 8.58 15.42
CA ILE A 345 4.67 9.34 14.25
C ILE A 345 5.85 10.25 14.64
N ASP A 346 5.72 11.02 15.72
CA ASP A 346 6.78 11.94 16.17
C ASP A 346 8.07 11.19 16.51
N LYS A 347 7.95 10.02 17.14
CA LYS A 347 9.08 9.15 17.46
C LYS A 347 9.76 8.62 16.20
N LEU A 348 9.00 8.13 15.22
CA LEU A 348 9.55 7.62 13.96
C LEU A 348 10.17 8.75 13.13
N LYS A 349 9.50 9.91 13.02
CA LYS A 349 10.04 11.13 12.39
C LYS A 349 11.39 11.48 12.98
N LYS A 350 11.48 11.57 14.31
CA LYS A 350 12.73 11.89 15.02
C LYS A 350 13.83 10.86 14.73
N LEU A 351 13.48 9.57 14.66
CA LEU A 351 14.41 8.49 14.38
C LEU A 351 15.02 8.60 12.97
N ILE A 352 14.19 8.87 11.95
CA ILE A 352 14.64 8.88 10.54
C ILE A 352 15.15 10.25 10.06
N LYS A 353 14.83 11.34 10.76
CA LYS A 353 15.15 12.72 10.34
C LYS A 353 16.60 12.91 9.86
N PRO A 354 17.65 12.45 10.59
CA PRO A 354 19.03 12.65 10.13
C PRO A 354 19.33 11.98 8.78
N TYR A 355 18.67 10.84 8.51
CA TYR A 355 18.86 10.07 7.28
C TYR A 355 18.08 10.68 6.11
N VAL A 356 16.89 11.22 6.39
CA VAL A 356 16.11 11.99 5.41
C VAL A 356 16.87 13.26 5.03
N GLU A 357 17.34 14.04 6.01
CA GLU A 357 18.13 15.26 5.78
C GLU A 357 19.34 14.98 4.90
N LYS A 358 20.10 13.91 5.21
CA LYS A 358 21.23 13.48 4.39
C LYS A 358 20.83 13.20 2.93
N GLY A 359 19.69 12.55 2.73
CA GLY A 359 19.15 12.25 1.39
C GLY A 359 18.65 13.47 0.62
N LYS A 360 18.49 14.64 1.25
CA LYS A 360 18.07 15.90 0.61
C LYS A 360 19.24 16.85 0.32
N ILE A 361 20.48 16.39 0.47
CA ILE A 361 21.68 17.16 0.13
C ILE A 361 22.27 16.57 -1.16
N PRO A 362 22.25 17.31 -2.28
CA PRO A 362 22.89 16.85 -3.50
C PRO A 362 24.42 16.93 -3.38
N ASP A 363 25.12 16.11 -4.14
CA ASP A 363 26.57 16.21 -4.31
C ASP A 363 26.97 17.43 -5.18
N ASN A 364 28.27 17.60 -5.43
CA ASN A 364 28.79 18.69 -6.25
C ASN A 364 28.28 18.68 -7.72
N ASN A 365 27.71 17.57 -8.17
CA ASN A 365 27.13 17.42 -9.51
C ASN A 365 25.60 17.59 -9.50
N GLY A 366 24.99 17.89 -8.36
CA GLY A 366 23.53 18.00 -8.22
C GLY A 366 22.82 16.67 -7.99
N LYS A 367 23.55 15.55 -7.81
CA LYS A 367 22.97 14.22 -7.66
C LYS A 367 22.63 13.92 -6.21
N TYR A 368 21.42 13.40 -5.97
CA TYR A 368 20.98 12.98 -4.65
C TYR A 368 21.30 11.51 -4.38
N ILE A 369 21.55 11.19 -3.11
CA ILE A 369 21.90 9.83 -2.65
C ILE A 369 20.82 8.81 -3.06
N GLY A 370 21.24 7.77 -3.79
CA GLY A 370 20.38 6.68 -4.24
C GLY A 370 19.33 7.07 -5.29
N ILE A 371 19.40 8.27 -5.86
CA ILE A 371 18.55 8.68 -6.99
C ILE A 371 19.28 8.36 -8.30
N TYR A 372 18.64 7.59 -9.17
CA TYR A 372 19.21 7.13 -10.45
C TYR A 372 18.45 7.64 -11.67
N ASN A 373 17.25 8.21 -11.49
CA ASN A 373 16.53 8.95 -12.51
C ASN A 373 16.43 10.42 -12.10
N ASP A 374 17.27 11.28 -12.70
CA ASP A 374 17.35 12.71 -12.39
C ASP A 374 16.10 13.50 -12.82
N ALA A 375 15.27 12.93 -13.70
CA ALA A 375 14.00 13.55 -14.10
C ALA A 375 12.86 13.29 -13.09
N ALA A 376 13.05 12.35 -12.16
CA ALA A 376 12.01 11.98 -11.22
C ALA A 376 11.86 13.04 -10.11
N PRO A 377 10.62 13.44 -9.74
CA PRO A 377 10.39 14.51 -8.78
C PRO A 377 10.81 14.13 -7.37
N ILE A 378 11.60 15.00 -6.72
CA ILE A 378 12.12 14.78 -5.38
C ILE A 378 11.40 15.69 -4.40
N TYR A 379 10.70 15.10 -3.43
CA TYR A 379 10.14 15.87 -2.32
C TYR A 379 11.24 16.61 -1.55
N SER A 380 11.02 17.87 -1.26
CA SER A 380 11.82 18.69 -0.36
C SER A 380 11.74 18.19 1.09
N LEU A 381 12.70 18.61 1.92
CA LEU A 381 12.63 18.36 3.37
C LEU A 381 11.38 18.99 4.00
N LYS A 382 10.90 20.10 3.41
CA LYS A 382 9.73 20.81 3.88
C LYS A 382 8.43 20.04 3.60
N GLU A 383 8.30 19.45 2.41
CA GLU A 383 7.19 18.56 2.07
C GLU A 383 7.19 17.30 2.95
N TRP A 384 8.37 16.69 3.19
CA TRP A 384 8.51 15.56 4.12
C TRP A 384 7.99 15.90 5.53
N ASP A 385 8.42 17.04 6.08
CA ASP A 385 8.02 17.45 7.42
C ASP A 385 6.53 17.81 7.48
N ALA A 386 6.04 18.58 6.51
CA ALA A 386 4.66 19.04 6.47
C ALA A 386 3.64 17.91 6.20
N ASN A 387 3.98 16.94 5.33
CA ASN A 387 3.10 15.82 4.98
C ASN A 387 3.04 14.73 6.05
N SER A 388 4.08 14.59 6.87
CA SER A 388 3.98 13.75 8.06
C SER A 388 3.13 14.39 9.18
N GLU A 389 2.86 15.70 9.07
CA GLU A 389 1.93 16.45 9.92
C GLU A 389 0.55 16.57 9.26
N PHE A 390 0.04 17.80 9.09
CA PHE A 390 -1.34 18.08 8.69
C PHE A 390 -1.47 18.65 7.27
N THR A 391 -0.36 18.78 6.54
CA THR A 391 -0.36 19.43 5.22
C THR A 391 -0.55 18.41 4.11
N THR A 392 -1.59 18.60 3.31
CA THR A 392 -1.75 17.89 2.04
C THR A 392 -0.78 18.48 1.03
N ILE A 393 0.01 17.64 0.38
CA ILE A 393 1.00 18.05 -0.64
C ILE A 393 0.66 17.40 -1.99
N GLU A 394 1.27 17.89 -3.06
CA GLU A 394 1.20 17.23 -4.37
C GLU A 394 2.15 16.03 -4.42
N THR A 395 1.74 14.93 -5.02
CA THR A 395 2.56 13.72 -5.14
C THR A 395 3.51 13.79 -6.33
N ALA A 396 4.51 12.90 -6.36
CA ALA A 396 5.37 12.68 -7.51
C ALA A 396 4.59 12.38 -8.81
N SER A 397 3.36 11.88 -8.70
CA SER A 397 2.48 11.58 -9.83
C SER A 397 1.44 12.69 -10.09
N GLY A 398 1.53 13.81 -9.38
CA GLY A 398 0.64 14.96 -9.54
C GLY A 398 -0.76 14.75 -8.96
N TYR A 399 -0.90 13.92 -7.92
CA TYR A 399 -2.14 13.71 -7.16
C TYR A 399 -2.04 14.29 -5.75
N ARG A 400 -3.08 14.17 -4.92
CA ARG A 400 -2.98 14.55 -3.50
C ARG A 400 -2.33 13.46 -2.67
N ALA A 401 -1.43 13.88 -1.77
CA ALA A 401 -1.02 13.13 -0.60
C ALA A 401 -1.48 13.88 0.64
N TYR A 402 -2.49 13.35 1.32
CA TYR A 402 -2.95 13.93 2.58
C TYR A 402 -1.85 13.90 3.64
N GLY A 403 -1.84 14.92 4.51
CA GLY A 403 -1.01 14.91 5.69
C GLY A 403 -1.40 13.73 6.59
N ILE A 404 -0.44 12.90 7.03
CA ILE A 404 -0.74 11.66 7.76
C ILE A 404 -1.53 11.95 9.04
N LYS A 405 -1.14 12.95 9.83
CA LYS A 405 -1.88 13.32 11.05
C LYS A 405 -3.23 13.95 10.73
N TYR A 406 -3.34 14.70 9.63
CA TYR A 406 -4.63 15.21 9.16
C TYR A 406 -5.59 14.06 8.80
N TRP A 407 -5.14 13.09 8.00
CA TRP A 407 -5.95 11.93 7.62
C TRP A 407 -6.46 11.19 8.85
N ILE A 408 -5.56 10.87 9.79
CA ILE A 408 -5.90 10.19 11.04
C ILE A 408 -6.92 11.00 11.84
N LEU A 409 -6.71 12.31 12.03
CA LEU A 409 -7.61 13.17 12.79
C LEU A 409 -9.01 13.23 12.17
N ALA A 410 -9.07 13.50 10.86
CA ALA A 410 -10.31 13.64 10.11
C ALA A 410 -11.09 12.33 10.09
N LYS A 411 -10.43 11.21 9.72
CA LYS A 411 -11.07 9.90 9.67
C LYS A 411 -11.49 9.43 11.06
N TYR A 412 -10.66 9.61 12.08
CA TYR A 412 -10.99 9.27 13.48
C TYR A 412 -12.25 10.02 13.93
N GLY A 413 -12.26 11.35 13.84
CA GLY A 413 -13.42 12.16 14.24
C GLY A 413 -14.70 11.76 13.49
N TYR A 414 -14.58 11.46 12.19
CA TYR A 414 -15.70 11.02 11.38
C TYR A 414 -16.25 9.64 11.82
N VAL A 415 -15.39 8.63 11.93
CA VAL A 415 -15.85 7.27 12.29
C VAL A 415 -16.38 7.21 13.73
N CYS A 416 -15.82 8.01 14.64
CA CYS A 416 -16.32 8.13 16.00
C CYS A 416 -17.78 8.60 16.05
N LYS A 417 -18.13 9.57 15.19
CA LYS A 417 -19.50 10.10 15.09
C LYS A 417 -20.44 9.09 14.45
N ILE A 418 -20.09 8.54 13.29
CA ILE A 418 -21.04 7.75 12.49
C ILE A 418 -21.23 6.31 13.01
N TYR A 419 -20.26 5.75 13.73
CA TYR A 419 -20.33 4.40 14.31
C TYR A 419 -20.54 4.40 15.83
N ASP A 420 -20.86 5.56 16.42
CA ASP A 420 -21.08 5.74 17.87
C ASP A 420 -19.95 5.12 18.73
N ILE A 421 -18.71 5.42 18.36
CA ILE A 421 -17.52 4.96 19.09
C ILE A 421 -17.18 6.01 20.15
N LYS A 422 -16.99 5.56 21.40
CA LYS A 422 -16.55 6.43 22.48
C LYS A 422 -15.09 6.83 22.27
N CYS A 423 -14.89 8.04 21.76
CA CYS A 423 -13.59 8.59 21.41
C CYS A 423 -13.14 9.70 22.34
N ASP A 424 -11.84 10.01 22.30
CA ASP A 424 -11.26 11.12 23.07
C ASP A 424 -11.78 12.46 22.52
N SER A 425 -12.47 13.21 23.38
CA SER A 425 -13.11 14.49 23.02
C SER A 425 -12.11 15.55 22.56
N SER A 426 -10.83 15.41 22.90
CA SER A 426 -9.77 16.34 22.52
C SER A 426 -9.48 16.33 21.01
N TYR A 427 -9.86 15.25 20.31
CA TYR A 427 -9.54 15.02 18.90
C TYR A 427 -10.76 14.99 17.99
N ILE A 428 -11.93 15.41 18.47
CA ILE A 428 -13.17 15.44 17.70
C ILE A 428 -13.77 16.85 17.68
N ASN A 429 -14.72 17.10 16.78
CA ASN A 429 -15.50 18.34 16.71
C ASN A 429 -14.67 19.64 16.61
N GLY A 430 -13.49 19.60 15.98
CA GLY A 430 -12.62 20.78 15.83
C GLY A 430 -11.88 21.20 17.10
N ASN A 431 -11.90 20.38 18.16
CA ASN A 431 -11.21 20.68 19.41
C ASN A 431 -9.67 20.62 19.29
N TYR A 432 -9.17 19.88 18.30
CA TYR A 432 -7.73 19.80 18.04
C TYR A 432 -7.31 20.91 17.08
N GLN A 433 -6.44 21.80 17.56
CA GLN A 433 -5.87 22.87 16.76
C GLN A 433 -4.60 22.38 16.06
N TYR A 434 -4.50 22.64 14.76
CA TYR A 434 -3.33 22.30 13.96
C TYR A 434 -3.08 23.40 12.91
N SER A 435 -1.85 23.46 12.42
CA SER A 435 -1.45 24.38 11.36
C SER A 435 -1.09 23.61 10.10
N VAL A 436 -1.37 24.23 8.96
CA VAL A 436 -0.96 23.75 7.64
C VAL A 436 0.16 24.64 7.11
N ASP A 437 1.18 24.05 6.48
CA ASP A 437 2.24 24.81 5.84
C ASP A 437 1.83 25.22 4.43
N LYS A 438 1.24 26.42 4.33
CA LYS A 438 0.71 26.98 3.09
C LYS A 438 1.72 27.15 1.94
N SER A 439 3.02 27.02 2.19
CA SER A 439 4.02 27.16 1.13
C SER A 439 4.29 25.87 0.34
N VAL A 440 3.87 24.72 0.87
CA VAL A 440 3.99 23.40 0.24
C VAL A 440 2.64 22.68 0.16
N GLU A 441 1.57 23.35 0.59
CA GLU A 441 0.22 22.81 0.48
C GLU A 441 -0.17 22.70 -0.99
N SER A 442 -0.69 21.55 -1.40
CA SER A 442 -1.29 21.38 -2.73
C SER A 442 -2.48 22.31 -2.89
N ASP A 443 -2.63 22.93 -4.06
CA ASP A 443 -3.78 23.78 -4.36
C ASP A 443 -5.12 23.07 -4.05
N GLU A 444 -5.95 23.69 -3.20
CA GLU A 444 -7.28 23.19 -2.81
C GLU A 444 -8.20 22.97 -4.04
N ASN A 445 -7.93 23.70 -5.14
CA ASN A 445 -8.61 23.58 -6.43
C ASN A 445 -8.03 22.49 -7.34
N TYR A 446 -7.52 21.40 -6.75
CA TYR A 446 -7.28 20.16 -7.48
C TYR A 446 -8.60 19.52 -7.91
N SER A 447 -9.39 20.25 -8.70
CA SER A 447 -10.26 19.65 -9.68
C SER A 447 -9.32 18.98 -10.68
N ILE A 448 -9.67 17.76 -11.04
CA ILE A 448 -9.06 16.92 -12.08
C ILE A 448 -8.86 17.66 -13.44
N LEU A 449 -9.34 18.91 -13.57
CA LEU A 449 -9.38 19.75 -14.77
C LEU A 449 -8.18 20.71 -14.95
N ASN A 450 -7.29 20.93 -13.98
CA ASN A 450 -6.22 21.94 -14.17
C ASN A 450 -5.12 21.53 -15.17
N LYS A 451 -5.09 20.28 -15.66
CA LYS A 451 -4.25 19.90 -16.81
C LYS A 451 -4.95 20.04 -18.17
N SER A 452 -6.25 20.34 -18.22
CA SER A 452 -7.00 20.45 -19.50
C SER A 452 -7.74 21.77 -19.74
N VAL A 453 -7.82 22.69 -18.77
CA VAL A 453 -8.55 23.95 -18.96
C VAL A 453 -7.74 25.16 -18.48
N GLN A 454 -7.36 26.03 -19.42
CA GLN A 454 -6.82 27.36 -19.13
C GLN A 454 -7.83 28.18 -18.29
N LYS A 455 -7.33 28.72 -17.17
CA LYS A 455 -7.99 29.59 -16.19
C LYS A 455 -8.88 30.69 -16.79
N ASN A 456 -10.01 30.95 -16.11
CA ASN A 456 -10.45 32.31 -15.78
C ASN A 456 -11.15 32.39 -14.40
N ASN A 457 -10.39 32.92 -13.43
CA ASN A 457 -10.69 33.79 -12.29
C ASN A 457 -11.79 33.53 -11.21
N ASN A 458 -11.27 33.58 -9.97
CA ASN A 458 -11.73 34.25 -8.74
C ASN A 458 -13.08 33.87 -8.08
N SER A 459 -12.99 33.16 -6.94
CA SER A 459 -13.63 33.58 -5.68
C SER A 459 -13.07 32.80 -4.48
N THR A 460 -12.89 33.50 -3.36
CA THR A 460 -12.57 32.95 -2.03
C THR A 460 -13.88 32.57 -1.34
N ILE A 461 -13.99 31.36 -0.77
CA ILE A 461 -15.14 30.92 0.04
C ILE A 461 -14.62 30.45 1.40
N GLU A 462 -15.09 31.07 2.48
CA GLU A 462 -14.91 30.59 3.86
C GLU A 462 -15.82 29.39 4.12
N PHE A 463 -15.26 28.32 4.69
CA PHE A 463 -16.00 27.11 5.06
C PHE A 463 -16.48 27.15 6.51
N SER A 464 -17.80 27.14 6.71
CA SER A 464 -18.43 26.66 7.95
C SER A 464 -19.11 25.32 7.67
N LEU A 465 -18.82 24.31 8.50
CA LEU A 465 -19.55 23.03 8.51
C LEU A 465 -21.04 23.31 8.78
N ASP A 466 -21.93 23.03 7.82
CA ASP A 466 -23.36 22.97 8.08
C ASP A 466 -23.67 21.67 8.84
N PRO A 467 -24.14 21.73 10.11
CA PRO A 467 -24.43 20.54 10.91
C PRO A 467 -25.65 19.74 10.41
N ASN A 468 -26.41 20.24 9.43
CA ASN A 468 -27.72 19.70 9.05
C ASN A 468 -27.76 19.03 7.66
N LEU A 469 -26.64 18.61 7.09
CA LEU A 469 -26.68 17.83 5.83
C LEU A 469 -27.31 16.46 6.10
N ASN A 470 -28.61 16.36 5.83
CA ASN A 470 -29.44 15.18 6.06
C ASN A 470 -29.49 14.38 4.74
N LEU A 471 -28.76 13.25 4.68
CA LEU A 471 -28.61 12.40 3.48
C LEU A 471 -29.61 11.23 3.43
N ASP A 472 -30.66 11.25 4.25
CA ASP A 472 -31.69 10.21 4.25
C ASP A 472 -32.84 10.59 3.29
N GLN A 473 -32.70 10.26 2.01
CA GLN A 473 -33.84 9.97 1.13
C GLN A 473 -33.55 8.73 0.28
N GLU A 474 -34.14 7.61 0.69
CA GLU A 474 -34.31 6.42 -0.15
C GLU A 474 -35.33 6.74 -1.26
N GLU A 475 -34.90 6.79 -2.52
CA GLU A 475 -35.82 6.69 -3.66
C GLU A 475 -35.94 5.21 -4.09
N ASN A 476 -37.10 4.64 -3.74
CA ASN A 476 -37.65 3.46 -4.40
C ASN A 476 -38.01 3.80 -5.85
N THR A 477 -37.35 3.19 -6.82
CA THR A 477 -37.97 2.96 -8.14
C THR A 477 -37.58 1.60 -8.71
N ASP A 478 -38.57 0.71 -8.72
CA ASP A 478 -38.65 -0.41 -9.66
C ASP A 478 -38.53 0.09 -11.11
N ASN A 479 -37.79 -0.62 -11.96
CA ASN A 479 -38.26 -0.97 -13.30
C ASN A 479 -37.38 -2.03 -14.00
N ASN A 480 -38.08 -3.04 -14.51
CA ASN A 480 -37.60 -4.09 -15.42
C ASN A 480 -37.10 -3.53 -16.76
N SER A 481 -35.99 -4.07 -17.28
CA SER A 481 -35.91 -4.58 -18.66
C SER A 481 -34.58 -5.29 -18.96
N ASN A 482 -34.70 -6.55 -19.41
CA ASN A 482 -33.62 -7.34 -20.02
C ASN A 482 -33.20 -6.78 -21.39
N SER A 483 -31.89 -6.79 -21.69
CA SER A 483 -31.40 -7.32 -22.98
C SER A 483 -29.88 -7.56 -22.98
N SER A 484 -29.50 -8.71 -23.52
CA SER A 484 -28.17 -9.30 -23.63
C SER A 484 -27.21 -8.54 -24.56
N SER A 485 -25.93 -8.46 -24.17
CA SER A 485 -24.82 -8.28 -25.12
C SER A 485 -23.50 -8.83 -24.57
N THR A 486 -23.42 -10.15 -24.43
CA THR A 486 -22.16 -10.87 -24.26
C THR A 486 -21.53 -11.03 -25.65
N ILE A 487 -20.28 -10.55 -25.85
CA ILE A 487 -19.23 -11.04 -26.78
C ILE A 487 -18.21 -9.95 -27.22
N ILE A 488 -18.37 -8.65 -26.89
CA ILE A 488 -17.37 -7.62 -27.31
C ILE A 488 -16.36 -7.24 -26.20
N HIS A 489 -16.57 -7.68 -24.95
CA HIS A 489 -15.82 -7.15 -23.79
C HIS A 489 -14.37 -7.60 -23.61
N THR A 490 -13.92 -8.72 -24.19
CA THR A 490 -12.61 -9.29 -23.87
C THR A 490 -11.47 -8.73 -24.73
N THR A 491 -11.73 -8.35 -25.98
CA THR A 491 -10.70 -7.80 -26.88
C THR A 491 -10.44 -6.31 -26.67
N LEU A 492 -11.43 -5.55 -26.17
CA LEU A 492 -11.26 -4.12 -25.89
C LEU A 492 -10.47 -3.86 -24.58
N LYS A 493 -10.63 -4.71 -23.56
CA LYS A 493 -9.87 -4.64 -22.29
C LYS A 493 -8.35 -4.84 -22.48
N PHE A 494 -7.95 -5.66 -23.46
CA PHE A 494 -6.55 -5.97 -23.72
C PHE A 494 -5.81 -4.86 -24.49
N LEU A 495 -6.50 -4.17 -25.41
CA LEU A 495 -5.93 -3.05 -26.17
C LEU A 495 -5.80 -1.76 -25.35
N ILE A 496 -6.63 -1.57 -24.33
CA ILE A 496 -6.63 -0.36 -23.48
C ILE A 496 -5.52 -0.40 -22.42
N SER A 497 -5.13 -1.58 -21.92
CA SER A 497 -3.97 -1.72 -21.01
C SER A 497 -2.66 -1.22 -21.66
N ILE A 498 -2.56 -1.30 -22.99
CA ILE A 498 -1.40 -0.79 -23.76
C ILE A 498 -1.46 0.74 -23.93
N TYR A 499 -2.67 1.32 -24.03
CA TYR A 499 -2.85 2.76 -24.22
C TYR A 499 -2.69 3.58 -22.93
N ILE A 500 -2.93 2.99 -21.76
CA ILE A 500 -2.76 3.69 -20.47
C ILE A 500 -1.30 3.71 -20.01
N LEU A 501 -0.49 2.72 -20.44
CA LEU A 501 0.97 2.76 -20.24
C LEU A 501 1.61 3.99 -20.93
N LEU A 502 0.99 4.50 -22.00
CA LEU A 502 1.44 5.69 -22.73
C LEU A 502 1.12 7.00 -22.00
N PHE A 503 0.10 7.06 -21.15
CA PHE A 503 -0.27 8.29 -20.40
C PHE A 503 0.48 8.46 -19.07
N VAL A 504 1.13 7.40 -18.58
CA VAL A 504 2.06 7.47 -17.45
C VAL A 504 3.45 8.00 -17.89
N LEU A 505 3.67 8.15 -19.20
CA LEU A 505 4.95 8.57 -19.82
C LEU A 505 4.94 9.98 -20.43
N PHE A 506 3.95 10.84 -20.12
CA PHE A 506 3.94 12.25 -20.54
C PHE A 506 3.61 13.23 -19.41
#